data_AF-A0A9X3MQX2-F1
#
_entry.id   AF-A0A9X3MQX2-F1
#
_cell.length_a   1.000
_cell.length_b   1.000
_cell.length_c   1.000
_cell.angle_alpha   90.00
_cell.angle_beta   90.00
_cell.angle_gamma   90.00
#
_symmetry.space_group_name_H-M   'P 1'
#
loop_
_entity.id
_entity.type
_entity.pdbx_description
1 polymer ?
#
loop_
_entity_poly.entity_id
_entity_poly.type
_entity_poly.pdbx_seq_one_letter_code
_entity_poly.pdbx_strand_id
1 'polypeptide(L)'
;MPRLPLTYANVVASLALFVALGGTSVAATGMISGAKLKQHSLPADRIKNHSLTANQLDVAKLGTVPSAASAAHADTATTATGAAHAAAADDASHATAADDATHAGRADEAGHAKDASTLDGLDAKAFMPAGQVLAGSAQTWAVPAQTFLTSPLGFRLETDGVAGFDATVTLRNLRSTNLAVTGDPGATTVTPGGTLKIKDGAASPLNGVGDHELKFLVQDPTASTAEALVDCFVPAAGTGASRSFCMSIYTP
;
A
#
# COMPACT_ATOMS: atom_id res chain seq x y z
N MET A 1 71.19 -126.34 -52.83
CA MET A 1 70.64 -125.21 -52.05
C MET A 1 69.39 -124.69 -52.77
N PRO A 2 68.15 -124.98 -52.31
CA PRO A 2 66.96 -124.36 -52.86
C PRO A 2 66.59 -123.10 -52.06
N ARG A 3 66.36 -121.99 -52.76
CA ARG A 3 65.85 -120.73 -52.22
C ARG A 3 64.33 -120.74 -52.37
N LEU A 4 63.57 -120.54 -51.28
CA LEU A 4 62.11 -120.41 -51.35
C LEU A 4 61.73 -119.00 -51.87
N PRO A 5 60.89 -118.89 -52.90
CA PRO A 5 60.35 -117.61 -53.34
C PRO A 5 59.26 -117.13 -52.37
N LEU A 6 59.43 -115.94 -51.80
CA LEU A 6 58.39 -115.25 -51.05
C LEU A 6 57.28 -114.86 -52.02
N THR A 7 56.14 -115.57 -51.95
CA THR A 7 54.97 -115.28 -52.77
C THR A 7 54.18 -114.10 -52.20
N TYR A 8 53.56 -113.34 -53.11
CA TYR A 8 52.70 -112.17 -52.89
C TYR A 8 51.65 -112.34 -51.75
N ALA A 9 51.31 -113.58 -51.40
CA ALA A 9 50.38 -113.93 -50.34
C ALA A 9 50.75 -113.36 -48.96
N ASN A 10 52.04 -113.35 -48.60
CA ASN A 10 52.45 -112.89 -47.26
C ASN A 10 52.36 -111.36 -47.09
N VAL A 11 52.47 -110.60 -48.20
CA VAL A 11 52.31 -109.14 -48.20
C VAL A 11 50.85 -108.76 -48.04
N VAL A 12 49.95 -109.46 -48.74
CA VAL A 12 48.51 -109.22 -48.61
C VAL A 12 48.01 -109.62 -47.22
N ALA A 13 48.52 -110.71 -46.64
CA ALA A 13 48.15 -111.13 -45.29
C ALA A 13 48.53 -110.11 -44.20
N SER A 14 49.68 -109.44 -44.34
CA SER A 14 50.12 -108.43 -43.37
C SER A 14 49.36 -107.10 -43.53
N LEU A 15 49.09 -106.65 -44.76
CA LEU A 15 48.22 -105.49 -45.01
C LEU A 15 46.78 -105.71 -44.54
N ALA A 16 46.22 -106.90 -44.80
CA ALA A 16 44.88 -107.26 -44.34
C ALA A 16 44.78 -107.23 -42.81
N LEU A 17 45.82 -107.67 -42.09
CA LEU A 17 45.86 -107.64 -40.64
C LEU A 17 45.92 -106.21 -40.07
N PHE A 18 46.67 -105.29 -40.70
CA PHE A 18 46.69 -103.88 -40.30
C PHE A 18 45.35 -103.17 -40.55
N VAL A 19 44.65 -103.49 -41.64
CA VAL A 19 43.32 -102.94 -41.92
C VAL A 19 42.26 -103.53 -40.97
N ALA A 20 42.37 -104.82 -40.63
CA ALA A 20 41.49 -105.48 -39.66
C ALA A 20 41.67 -104.94 -38.23
N LEU A 21 42.90 -104.59 -37.82
CA LEU A 21 43.19 -104.04 -36.50
C LEU A 21 42.99 -102.51 -36.42
N GLY A 22 43.00 -101.79 -37.55
CA GLY A 22 42.86 -100.32 -37.60
C GLY A 22 41.44 -99.81 -37.83
N GLY A 23 40.43 -100.69 -37.93
CA GLY A 23 39.15 -100.38 -38.57
C GLY A 23 38.06 -99.61 -37.79
N THR A 24 38.24 -99.16 -36.54
CA THR A 24 37.10 -98.60 -35.77
C THR A 24 37.30 -97.22 -35.12
N SER A 25 38.40 -96.51 -35.38
CA SER A 25 38.70 -95.26 -34.65
C SER A 25 38.47 -93.96 -35.43
N VAL A 26 37.54 -93.92 -36.39
CA VAL A 26 37.25 -92.68 -37.13
C VAL A 26 35.75 -92.43 -37.22
N ALA A 27 35.13 -92.04 -36.09
CA ALA A 27 33.93 -91.20 -36.09
C ALA A 27 33.48 -90.85 -34.66
N ALA A 28 34.21 -89.99 -33.93
CA ALA A 28 33.64 -89.39 -32.71
C ALA A 28 34.20 -88.02 -32.29
N THR A 29 35.21 -87.46 -32.97
CA THR A 29 35.84 -86.19 -32.53
C THR A 29 35.24 -84.92 -33.15
N GLY A 30 34.07 -85.02 -33.80
CA GLY A 30 33.42 -83.89 -34.47
C GLY A 30 31.90 -83.85 -34.30
N MET A 31 31.39 -84.28 -33.15
CA MET A 31 29.96 -84.22 -32.86
C MET A 31 29.51 -82.76 -32.74
N ILE A 32 28.76 -82.33 -33.76
CA ILE A 32 27.92 -81.12 -33.84
C ILE A 32 28.69 -79.80 -33.62
N SER A 33 29.15 -79.21 -34.72
CA SER A 33 29.46 -77.77 -34.75
C SER A 33 28.15 -76.98 -34.78
N GLY A 34 28.11 -75.83 -34.11
CA GLY A 34 26.92 -74.96 -34.06
C GLY A 34 26.37 -74.58 -35.44
N ALA A 35 27.19 -74.64 -36.49
CA ALA A 35 26.78 -74.40 -37.88
C ALA A 35 25.82 -75.47 -38.45
N LYS A 36 25.74 -76.66 -37.84
CA LYS A 36 24.80 -77.74 -38.22
C LYS A 36 23.48 -77.69 -37.44
N LEU A 37 23.35 -76.79 -36.47
CA LEU A 37 22.12 -76.60 -35.71
C LEU A 37 21.21 -75.65 -36.48
N LYS A 38 19.98 -76.08 -36.74
CA LYS A 38 18.97 -75.24 -37.39
C LYS A 38 18.59 -74.11 -36.43
N GLN A 39 18.40 -72.90 -36.94
CA GLN A 39 17.89 -71.79 -36.12
C GLN A 39 16.58 -72.21 -35.43
N HIS A 40 16.45 -71.92 -34.13
CA HIS A 40 15.31 -72.30 -33.28
C HIS A 40 15.12 -73.79 -33.01
N SER A 41 16.10 -74.66 -33.30
CA SER A 41 15.98 -76.11 -33.05
C SER A 41 16.41 -76.55 -31.64
N LEU A 42 16.91 -75.63 -30.81
CA LEU A 42 17.32 -75.93 -29.44
C LEU A 42 16.25 -75.47 -28.45
N PRO A 43 15.65 -76.39 -27.67
CA PRO A 43 14.75 -76.01 -26.60
C PRO A 43 15.54 -75.44 -25.40
N ALA A 44 14.87 -74.60 -24.61
CA ALA A 44 15.51 -73.80 -23.56
C ALA A 44 16.14 -74.63 -22.43
N ASP A 45 15.63 -75.84 -22.16
CA ASP A 45 16.13 -76.78 -21.16
C ASP A 45 17.53 -77.35 -21.51
N ARG A 46 17.96 -77.20 -22.77
CA ARG A 46 19.27 -77.66 -23.26
C ARG A 46 20.32 -76.55 -23.27
N ILE A 47 19.94 -75.33 -22.89
CA ILE A 47 20.85 -74.19 -22.76
C ILE A 47 21.35 -74.15 -21.32
N LYS A 48 22.66 -74.04 -21.12
CA LYS A 48 23.24 -73.95 -19.78
C LYS A 48 22.85 -72.60 -19.15
N ASN A 49 22.41 -72.61 -17.89
CA ASN A 49 22.11 -71.36 -17.17
C ASN A 49 23.30 -70.39 -17.24
N HIS A 50 22.99 -69.12 -17.51
CA HIS A 50 23.97 -68.03 -17.68
C HIS A 50 24.95 -68.19 -18.86
N SER A 51 24.70 -69.09 -19.81
CA SER A 51 25.53 -69.16 -21.03
C SER A 51 25.18 -68.11 -22.08
N LEU A 52 24.02 -67.46 -21.95
CA LEU A 52 23.58 -66.38 -22.83
C LEU A 52 24.10 -65.04 -22.31
N THR A 53 24.82 -64.32 -23.16
CA THR A 53 25.32 -62.96 -22.90
C THR A 53 24.37 -61.91 -23.48
N ALA A 54 24.50 -60.66 -23.04
CA ALA A 54 23.67 -59.56 -23.53
C ALA A 54 23.70 -59.38 -25.06
N ASN A 55 24.81 -59.74 -25.72
CA ASN A 55 24.95 -59.65 -27.18
C ASN A 55 24.15 -60.74 -27.93
N GLN A 56 23.71 -61.78 -27.24
CA GLN A 56 22.92 -62.89 -27.80
C GLN A 56 21.41 -62.70 -27.51
N LEU A 57 21.05 -61.68 -26.74
CA LEU A 57 19.67 -61.33 -26.39
C LEU A 57 19.31 -60.01 -27.05
N ASP A 58 18.22 -60.02 -27.82
CA ASP A 58 17.62 -58.79 -28.31
C ASP A 58 16.82 -58.14 -27.17
N VAL A 59 17.52 -57.32 -26.38
CA VAL A 59 16.94 -56.64 -25.21
C VAL A 59 15.79 -55.70 -25.57
N ALA A 60 15.69 -55.25 -26.83
CA ALA A 60 14.59 -54.43 -27.31
C ALA A 60 13.30 -55.24 -27.52
N LYS A 61 13.40 -56.57 -27.67
CA LYS A 61 12.25 -57.48 -27.75
C LYS A 61 11.84 -58.06 -26.41
N LEU A 62 12.65 -57.88 -25.38
CA LEU A 62 12.26 -58.20 -24.01
C LEU A 62 11.25 -57.15 -23.54
N GLY A 63 10.09 -57.58 -23.07
CA GLY A 63 9.11 -56.67 -22.48
C GLY A 63 9.66 -55.99 -21.23
N THR A 64 9.06 -54.85 -20.86
CA THR A 64 9.41 -54.13 -19.63
C THR A 64 9.19 -55.02 -18.41
N VAL A 65 10.25 -55.24 -17.63
CA VAL A 65 10.14 -55.97 -16.36
C VAL A 65 9.39 -55.13 -15.31
N PRO A 66 8.66 -55.75 -14.35
CA PRO A 66 7.84 -55.02 -13.38
C PRO A 66 8.58 -53.95 -12.57
N SER A 67 9.87 -54.16 -12.26
CA SER A 67 10.70 -53.17 -11.58
C SER A 67 10.96 -51.93 -12.44
N ALA A 68 11.20 -52.10 -13.74
CA ALA A 68 11.39 -51.00 -14.68
C ALA A 68 10.09 -50.21 -14.90
N ALA A 69 8.94 -50.91 -14.92
CA ALA A 69 7.63 -50.26 -14.95
C ALA A 69 7.37 -49.46 -13.66
N SER A 70 7.74 -50.00 -12.51
CA SER A 70 7.59 -49.33 -11.20
C SER A 70 8.46 -48.07 -11.11
N ALA A 71 9.69 -48.12 -11.62
CA ALA A 71 10.57 -46.94 -11.70
C ALA A 71 9.97 -45.85 -12.61
N ALA A 72 9.49 -46.22 -13.80
CA ALA A 72 8.83 -45.28 -14.71
C ALA A 72 7.57 -44.65 -14.10
N HIS A 73 6.79 -45.43 -13.35
CA HIS A 73 5.65 -44.92 -12.60
C HIS A 73 6.06 -43.94 -11.49
N ALA A 74 7.14 -44.23 -10.76
CA ALA A 74 7.67 -43.34 -9.73
C ALA A 74 8.17 -42.01 -10.31
N ASP A 75 8.85 -42.04 -11.47
CA ASP A 75 9.30 -40.84 -12.17
C ASP A 75 8.12 -39.98 -12.65
N THR A 76 7.09 -40.65 -13.19
CA THR A 76 5.85 -39.99 -13.64
C THR A 76 5.11 -39.35 -12.46
N ALA A 77 5.01 -40.05 -11.33
CA ALA A 77 4.37 -39.55 -10.12
C ALA A 77 5.13 -38.37 -9.50
N THR A 78 6.47 -38.44 -9.50
CA THR A 78 7.33 -37.33 -9.04
C THR A 78 7.17 -36.10 -9.92
N THR A 79 7.14 -36.29 -11.25
CA THR A 79 6.92 -35.20 -12.20
C THR A 79 5.53 -34.56 -12.02
N ALA A 80 4.49 -35.37 -11.85
CA ALA A 80 3.13 -34.88 -11.61
C ALA A 80 3.02 -34.10 -10.29
N THR A 81 3.68 -34.58 -9.24
CA THR A 81 3.72 -33.92 -7.93
C THR A 81 4.46 -32.58 -8.01
N GLY A 82 5.58 -32.53 -8.73
CA GLY A 82 6.32 -31.29 -8.98
C GLY A 82 5.51 -30.26 -9.77
N ALA A 83 4.76 -30.70 -10.79
CA ALA A 83 3.89 -29.81 -11.56
C ALA A 83 2.74 -29.24 -10.71
N ALA A 84 2.12 -30.06 -9.86
CA ALA A 84 1.07 -29.60 -8.95
C ALA A 84 1.61 -28.61 -7.91
N HIS A 85 2.81 -28.85 -7.36
CA HIS A 85 3.45 -27.91 -6.44
C HIS A 85 3.81 -26.57 -7.10
N ALA A 86 4.27 -26.58 -8.36
CA ALA A 86 4.56 -25.36 -9.09
C ALA A 86 3.29 -24.52 -9.30
N ALA A 87 2.19 -25.15 -9.75
CA ALA A 87 0.91 -24.46 -9.93
C ALA A 87 0.37 -23.87 -8.61
N ALA A 88 0.45 -24.62 -7.50
CA ALA A 88 0.03 -24.13 -6.20
C ALA A 88 0.89 -22.94 -5.70
N ALA A 89 2.19 -22.94 -6.00
CA ALA A 89 3.09 -21.84 -5.67
C ALA A 89 2.82 -20.58 -6.51
N ASP A 90 2.52 -20.76 -7.80
CA ASP A 90 2.14 -19.68 -8.71
C ASP A 90 0.80 -19.06 -8.29
N ASP A 91 -0.21 -19.89 -7.96
CA ASP A 91 -1.51 -19.44 -7.46
C ASP A 91 -1.38 -18.64 -6.15
N ALA A 92 -0.54 -19.11 -5.21
CA ALA A 92 -0.29 -18.41 -3.95
C ALA A 92 0.42 -17.06 -4.15
N SER A 93 1.38 -17.01 -5.09
CA SER A 93 2.08 -15.78 -5.46
C SER A 93 1.14 -14.78 -6.13
N HIS A 94 0.27 -15.26 -7.02
CA HIS A 94 -0.77 -14.44 -7.65
C HIS A 94 -1.77 -13.87 -6.65
N ALA A 95 -2.22 -14.67 -5.68
CA ALA A 95 -3.13 -14.20 -4.63
C ALA A 95 -2.50 -13.08 -3.79
N THR A 96 -1.25 -13.26 -3.35
CA THR A 96 -0.51 -12.24 -2.58
C THR A 96 -0.35 -10.94 -3.38
N ALA A 97 0.06 -11.04 -4.64
CA ALA A 97 0.23 -9.88 -5.51
C ALA A 97 -1.09 -9.13 -5.77
N ALA A 98 -2.21 -9.85 -5.89
CA ALA A 98 -3.54 -9.26 -6.06
C ALA A 98 -4.03 -8.54 -4.79
N ASP A 99 -3.78 -9.11 -3.61
CA ASP A 99 -4.12 -8.51 -2.32
C ASP A 99 -3.30 -7.25 -2.04
N ASP A 100 -1.99 -7.28 -2.36
CA ASP A 100 -1.09 -6.13 -2.24
C ASP A 100 -1.49 -4.99 -3.19
N ALA A 101 -1.83 -5.31 -4.45
CA ALA A 101 -2.30 -4.32 -5.42
C ALA A 101 -3.63 -3.68 -5.00
N THR A 102 -4.55 -4.46 -4.43
CA THR A 102 -5.82 -3.97 -3.90
C THR A 102 -5.61 -3.05 -2.70
N HIS A 103 -4.67 -3.39 -1.80
CA HIS A 103 -4.30 -2.53 -0.67
C HIS A 103 -3.69 -1.21 -1.14
N ALA A 104 -2.79 -1.24 -2.12
CA ALA A 104 -2.19 -0.03 -2.67
C ALA A 104 -3.26 0.90 -3.28
N GLY A 105 -4.18 0.36 -4.08
CA GLY A 105 -5.27 1.16 -4.68
C GLY A 105 -6.20 1.77 -3.63
N ARG A 106 -6.57 1.02 -2.59
CA ARG A 106 -7.37 1.56 -1.47
C ARG A 106 -6.62 2.60 -0.64
N ALA A 107 -5.31 2.44 -0.46
CA ALA A 107 -4.48 3.41 0.24
C ALA A 107 -4.34 4.71 -0.56
N ASP A 108 -4.19 4.62 -1.89
CA ASP A 108 -4.16 5.79 -2.78
C ASP A 108 -5.53 6.51 -2.81
N GLU A 109 -6.63 5.75 -2.81
CA GLU A 109 -7.99 6.30 -2.67
C GLU A 109 -8.23 6.95 -1.30
N ALA A 110 -7.70 6.40 -0.22
CA ALA A 110 -7.77 6.97 1.13
C ALA A 110 -6.87 8.21 1.29
N GLY A 111 -5.74 8.27 0.57
CA GLY A 111 -4.86 9.44 0.51
C GLY A 111 -5.49 10.63 -0.21
N HIS A 112 -6.52 10.42 -1.03
CA HIS A 112 -7.33 11.45 -1.67
C HIS A 112 -8.52 11.90 -0.81
N ALA A 113 -8.24 12.17 0.46
CA ALA A 113 -9.05 13.05 1.28
C ALA A 113 -9.05 14.47 0.68
N LYS A 114 -9.85 14.70 -0.37
CA LYS A 114 -10.24 16.06 -0.80
C LYS A 114 -10.90 16.81 0.36
N ASP A 115 -11.51 16.06 1.27
CA ASP A 115 -12.04 16.53 2.56
C ASP A 115 -10.95 16.79 3.62
N ALA A 116 -9.70 16.35 3.43
CA ALA A 116 -8.62 16.78 4.34
C ALA A 116 -8.18 18.23 4.04
N SER A 117 -8.34 18.67 2.79
CA SER A 117 -8.05 20.07 2.39
C SER A 117 -9.24 21.01 2.53
N THR A 118 -10.44 20.49 2.79
CA THR A 118 -11.67 21.27 2.88
C THR A 118 -12.40 20.97 4.19
N LEU A 119 -12.88 21.99 4.89
CA LEU A 119 -13.73 21.81 6.08
C LEU A 119 -15.18 21.85 5.61
N ASP A 120 -15.91 20.75 5.71
CA ASP A 120 -17.31 20.63 5.23
C ASP A 120 -17.46 20.99 3.73
N GLY A 121 -16.47 20.63 2.90
CA GLY A 121 -16.45 20.92 1.47
C GLY A 121 -16.09 22.37 1.11
N LEU A 122 -15.74 23.20 2.09
CA LEU A 122 -15.26 24.57 1.88
C LEU A 122 -13.73 24.66 1.96
N ASP A 123 -13.12 25.37 1.02
CA ASP A 123 -11.68 25.69 1.03
C ASP A 123 -11.31 26.56 2.24
N ALA A 124 -10.06 26.48 2.71
CA ALA A 124 -9.59 27.29 3.84
C ALA A 124 -9.81 28.80 3.64
N LYS A 125 -9.80 29.30 2.40
CA LYS A 125 -10.08 30.71 2.05
C LYS A 125 -11.54 31.12 2.26
N ALA A 126 -12.46 30.17 2.40
CA ALA A 126 -13.86 30.46 2.72
C ALA A 126 -14.05 30.88 4.19
N PHE A 127 -13.05 30.64 5.05
CA PHE A 127 -13.08 31.00 6.46
C PHE A 127 -12.22 32.24 6.70
N MET A 128 -12.69 33.13 7.58
CA MET A 128 -11.88 34.26 8.04
C MET A 128 -10.68 33.74 8.84
N PRO A 129 -9.44 34.18 8.52
CA PRO A 129 -8.27 33.83 9.29
C PRO A 129 -8.40 34.21 10.78
N ALA A 130 -7.84 33.37 11.65
CA ALA A 130 -7.71 33.69 13.07
C ALA A 130 -6.99 35.04 13.25
N GLY A 131 -7.56 35.93 14.07
CA GLY A 131 -7.03 37.28 14.31
C GLY A 131 -7.70 38.40 13.50
N GLN A 132 -8.52 38.08 12.49
CA GLN A 132 -9.40 39.08 11.85
C GLN A 132 -10.69 39.32 12.65
N VAL A 133 -11.18 38.31 13.36
CA VAL A 133 -12.30 38.44 14.30
C VAL A 133 -11.77 38.52 15.72
N LEU A 134 -12.03 39.65 16.38
CA LEU A 134 -11.69 39.91 17.77
C LEU A 134 -12.99 40.01 18.56
N ALA A 135 -13.09 39.34 19.70
CA ALA A 135 -14.25 39.45 20.57
C ALA A 135 -13.78 39.62 22.02
N GLY A 136 -14.53 40.40 22.79
CA GLY A 136 -14.24 40.64 24.18
C GLY A 136 -15.45 41.08 24.97
N SER A 137 -15.37 40.96 26.28
CA SER A 137 -16.43 41.44 27.18
C SER A 137 -15.84 42.12 28.40
N ALA A 138 -16.53 43.16 28.86
CA ALA A 138 -16.13 43.93 30.03
C ALA A 138 -17.35 44.30 30.86
N GLN A 139 -17.14 44.57 32.15
CA GLN A 139 -18.21 44.97 33.06
C GLN A 139 -18.59 46.43 32.79
N THR A 140 -19.88 46.72 32.58
CA THR A 140 -20.40 48.06 32.25
C THR A 140 -20.21 49.12 33.32
N TRP A 141 -19.74 48.72 34.50
CA TRP A 141 -19.60 49.53 35.71
C TRP A 141 -18.16 49.50 36.24
N ALA A 142 -17.22 49.00 35.42
CA ALA A 142 -15.84 48.81 35.82
C ALA A 142 -15.13 50.14 36.09
N VAL A 143 -14.60 50.27 37.30
CA VAL A 143 -13.67 51.34 37.70
C VAL A 143 -12.41 50.68 38.26
N PRO A 144 -11.23 50.80 37.61
CA PRO A 144 -10.97 51.57 36.39
C PRO A 144 -11.53 50.90 35.12
N ALA A 145 -11.44 51.61 34.00
CA ALA A 145 -11.86 51.14 32.68
C ALA A 145 -11.28 49.74 32.37
N GLN A 146 -12.13 48.85 31.86
CA GLN A 146 -11.76 47.52 31.41
C GLN A 146 -11.69 47.49 29.87
N THR A 147 -10.69 46.82 29.33
CA THR A 147 -10.54 46.62 27.88
C THR A 147 -11.48 45.51 27.39
N PHE A 148 -12.22 45.78 26.32
CA PHE A 148 -12.92 44.75 25.54
C PHE A 148 -11.94 44.00 24.66
N LEU A 149 -11.31 44.73 23.74
CA LEU A 149 -10.39 44.20 22.73
C LEU A 149 -9.37 45.27 22.33
N THR A 150 -8.23 44.82 21.83
CA THR A 150 -7.22 45.66 21.17
C THR A 150 -7.08 45.20 19.73
N SER A 151 -7.33 46.09 18.79
CA SER A 151 -7.31 45.80 17.36
C SER A 151 -5.91 45.96 16.77
N PRO A 152 -5.46 45.06 15.87
CA PRO A 152 -4.27 45.26 15.04
C PRO A 152 -4.27 46.56 14.24
N LEU A 153 -5.45 47.12 13.92
CA LEU A 153 -5.59 48.45 13.31
C LEU A 153 -5.04 49.57 14.21
N GLY A 154 -4.75 49.30 15.49
CA GLY A 154 -4.11 50.24 16.40
C GLY A 154 -5.10 51.05 17.24
N PHE A 155 -6.27 50.49 17.55
CA PHE A 155 -7.18 51.06 18.54
C PHE A 155 -7.50 50.06 19.65
N ARG A 156 -7.97 50.58 20.79
CA ARG A 156 -8.47 49.79 21.91
C ARG A 156 -9.88 50.20 22.25
N LEU A 157 -10.75 49.22 22.47
CA LEU A 157 -12.09 49.46 23.00
C LEU A 157 -12.08 49.19 24.50
N GLU A 158 -12.59 50.14 25.26
CA GLU A 158 -12.63 50.10 26.72
C GLU A 158 -14.01 50.52 27.23
N THR A 159 -14.37 50.10 28.44
CA THR A 159 -15.45 50.74 29.20
C THR A 159 -15.02 52.17 29.52
N ASP A 160 -15.97 53.03 29.87
CA ASP A 160 -15.67 54.45 30.03
C ASP A 160 -14.96 54.79 31.36
N GLY A 161 -14.86 53.80 32.26
CA GLY A 161 -14.17 53.87 33.54
C GLY A 161 -14.93 54.61 34.63
N VAL A 162 -16.22 54.88 34.42
CA VAL A 162 -17.10 55.56 35.38
C VAL A 162 -18.00 54.54 36.06
N ALA A 163 -18.27 54.72 37.35
CA ALA A 163 -19.25 53.90 38.03
C ALA A 163 -20.65 54.29 37.53
N GLY A 164 -21.29 53.40 36.77
CA GLY A 164 -22.58 53.67 36.18
C GLY A 164 -23.06 52.50 35.34
N PHE A 165 -24.30 52.60 34.86
CA PHE A 165 -24.72 51.79 33.73
C PHE A 165 -24.33 52.55 32.46
N ASP A 166 -23.26 52.11 31.81
CA ASP A 166 -22.72 52.81 30.64
C ASP A 166 -23.31 52.21 29.36
N ALA A 167 -24.17 52.98 28.69
CA ALA A 167 -24.56 52.74 27.28
C ALA A 167 -23.48 53.23 26.30
N THR A 168 -22.21 53.23 26.73
CA THR A 168 -21.11 53.83 26.00
C THR A 168 -19.88 52.93 25.96
N VAL A 169 -19.19 52.94 24.82
CA VAL A 169 -17.88 52.31 24.63
C VAL A 169 -16.87 53.41 24.30
N THR A 170 -15.69 53.34 24.89
CA THR A 170 -14.60 54.27 24.61
C THR A 170 -13.63 53.64 23.62
N LEU A 171 -13.50 54.26 22.44
CA LEU A 171 -12.43 53.96 21.51
C LEU A 171 -11.21 54.82 21.83
N ARG A 172 -10.05 54.19 22.02
CA ARG A 172 -8.76 54.85 22.19
C ARG A 172 -7.88 54.59 20.99
N ASN A 173 -7.34 55.66 20.40
CA ASN A 173 -6.36 55.55 19.33
C ASN A 173 -4.96 55.30 19.93
N LEU A 174 -4.34 54.16 19.59
CA LEU A 174 -2.99 53.78 20.02
C LEU A 174 -1.91 54.10 18.99
N ARG A 175 -2.29 54.64 17.84
CA ARG A 175 -1.36 54.97 16.75
C ARG A 175 -0.75 56.35 16.92
N SER A 176 0.27 56.61 16.12
CA SER A 176 0.84 57.93 15.89
C SER A 176 0.10 58.74 14.80
N THR A 177 -0.91 58.14 14.15
CA THR A 177 -1.73 58.75 13.10
C THR A 177 -3.20 58.83 13.52
N ASN A 178 -3.98 59.64 12.81
CA ASN A 178 -5.42 59.75 13.03
C ASN A 178 -6.13 58.44 12.66
N LEU A 179 -7.25 58.16 13.32
CA LEU A 179 -8.24 57.16 12.90
C LEU A 179 -9.52 57.88 12.49
N ALA A 180 -10.12 57.47 11.37
CA ALA A 180 -11.44 57.91 10.99
C ALA A 180 -12.48 56.94 11.58
N VAL A 181 -13.57 57.47 12.13
CA VAL A 181 -14.66 56.67 12.69
C VAL A 181 -15.97 57.13 12.05
N THR A 182 -16.76 56.19 11.53
CA THR A 182 -18.06 56.45 10.90
C THR A 182 -19.09 55.47 11.45
N GLY A 183 -20.33 55.91 11.72
CA GLY A 183 -21.40 55.05 12.27
C GLY A 183 -22.23 55.80 13.32
N ASP A 184 -22.54 55.15 14.44
CA ASP A 184 -23.29 55.74 15.54
C ASP A 184 -22.78 57.09 16.09
N PRO A 185 -21.47 57.38 16.16
CA PRO A 185 -21.03 58.70 16.57
C PRO A 185 -21.16 59.77 15.46
N GLY A 186 -21.66 59.41 14.28
CA GLY A 186 -21.45 60.14 13.03
C GLY A 186 -20.03 59.95 12.50
N ALA A 187 -19.68 60.69 11.44
CA ALA A 187 -18.31 60.72 10.92
C ALA A 187 -17.43 61.65 11.77
N THR A 188 -16.36 61.14 12.34
CA THR A 188 -15.42 61.89 13.19
C THR A 188 -14.00 61.32 13.09
N THR A 189 -13.04 62.06 13.64
CA THR A 189 -11.61 61.67 13.65
C THR A 189 -11.11 61.57 15.08
N VAL A 190 -10.40 60.48 15.38
CA VAL A 190 -9.74 60.28 16.67
C VAL A 190 -8.24 60.50 16.51
N THR A 191 -7.73 61.55 17.13
CA THR A 191 -6.31 61.93 17.07
C THR A 191 -5.41 60.91 17.79
N PRO A 192 -4.09 60.88 17.49
CA PRO A 192 -3.13 60.03 18.19
C PRO A 192 -3.22 60.15 19.72
N GLY A 193 -3.34 59.03 20.42
CA GLY A 193 -3.54 58.99 21.88
C GLY A 193 -4.91 59.48 22.37
N GLY A 194 -5.74 60.02 21.46
CA GLY A 194 -7.07 60.52 21.73
C GLY A 194 -8.09 59.41 22.01
N THR A 195 -9.22 59.81 22.57
CA THR A 195 -10.34 58.92 22.90
C THR A 195 -11.65 59.47 22.34
N LEU A 196 -12.51 58.57 21.86
CA LEU A 196 -13.87 58.86 21.44
C LEU A 196 -14.84 58.03 22.25
N LYS A 197 -15.74 58.68 23.00
CA LYS A 197 -16.87 58.00 23.63
C LYS A 197 -17.96 57.82 22.58
N ILE A 198 -18.29 56.57 22.30
CA ILE A 198 -19.34 56.17 21.37
C ILE A 198 -20.51 55.73 22.20
N LYS A 199 -21.66 56.32 21.93
CA LYS A 199 -22.93 56.02 22.57
C LYS A 199 -23.96 55.82 21.48
N ASP A 200 -25.05 55.15 21.81
CA ASP A 200 -26.14 54.94 20.88
C ASP A 200 -26.63 56.30 20.35
N GLY A 201 -26.68 56.41 19.03
CA GLY A 201 -27.03 57.63 18.31
C GLY A 201 -28.51 57.64 17.96
N ALA A 202 -29.09 58.82 17.77
CA ALA A 202 -30.50 58.99 17.36
C ALA A 202 -30.86 58.30 16.01
N ALA A 203 -29.87 57.76 15.28
CA ALA A 203 -30.03 57.05 14.02
C ALA A 203 -30.11 55.52 14.14
N SER A 204 -29.98 54.94 15.34
CA SER A 204 -30.26 53.52 15.53
C SER A 204 -31.76 53.25 15.35
N PRO A 205 -32.18 52.37 14.42
CA PRO A 205 -33.59 52.01 14.25
C PRO A 205 -34.17 51.25 15.46
N LEU A 206 -33.35 50.98 16.48
CA LEU A 206 -33.66 50.21 17.68
C LEU A 206 -33.72 51.07 18.95
N ASN A 207 -34.16 52.33 18.84
CA ASN A 207 -34.40 53.27 19.96
C ASN A 207 -35.57 52.84 20.88
N GLY A 208 -35.60 51.58 21.30
CA GLY A 208 -36.47 51.06 22.35
C GLY A 208 -35.77 51.11 23.69
N VAL A 209 -36.56 51.11 24.77
CA VAL A 209 -36.15 51.22 26.18
C VAL A 209 -35.42 49.96 26.70
N GLY A 210 -34.55 49.35 25.87
CA GLY A 210 -33.92 48.05 26.07
C GLY A 210 -32.45 48.04 25.62
N ASP A 211 -31.91 46.83 25.41
CA ASP A 211 -30.51 46.59 25.09
C ASP A 211 -29.98 47.51 23.98
N HIS A 212 -28.78 48.05 24.15
CA HIS A 212 -28.15 48.96 23.19
C HIS A 212 -27.17 48.19 22.30
N GLU A 213 -27.23 48.47 21.00
CA GLU A 213 -26.30 47.94 20.01
C GLU A 213 -25.53 49.11 19.40
N LEU A 214 -24.20 49.03 19.39
CA LEU A 214 -23.31 50.05 18.83
C LEU A 214 -22.57 49.49 17.62
N LYS A 215 -22.76 50.09 16.44
CA LYS A 215 -22.08 49.73 15.19
C LYS A 215 -21.35 50.90 14.58
N PHE A 216 -20.06 50.72 14.36
CA PHE A 216 -19.22 51.72 13.72
C PHE A 216 -18.04 51.10 12.98
N LEU A 217 -17.57 51.82 11.96
CA LEU A 217 -16.40 51.49 11.17
C LEU A 217 -15.24 52.37 11.62
N VAL A 218 -14.08 51.76 11.86
CA VAL A 218 -12.82 52.44 12.13
C VAL A 218 -11.90 52.24 10.94
N GLN A 219 -11.33 53.31 10.42
CA GLN A 219 -10.47 53.26 9.23
C GLN A 219 -9.14 53.97 9.50
N ASP A 220 -8.08 53.41 8.93
CA ASP A 220 -6.81 54.09 8.80
C ASP A 220 -6.82 54.97 7.53
N PRO A 221 -6.90 56.31 7.64
CA PRO A 221 -6.89 57.16 6.45
C PRO A 221 -5.56 57.12 5.68
N THR A 222 -4.50 56.57 6.27
CA THR A 222 -3.19 56.43 5.63
C THR A 222 -2.99 55.09 4.93
N ALA A 223 -3.88 54.12 5.14
CA ALA A 223 -3.86 52.81 4.50
C ALA A 223 -5.23 52.51 3.87
N SER A 224 -5.30 52.51 2.53
CA SER A 224 -6.55 52.51 1.77
C SER A 224 -7.46 51.30 1.96
N THR A 225 -7.01 50.23 2.64
CA THR A 225 -7.75 48.98 2.85
C THR A 225 -7.87 48.57 4.31
N ALA A 226 -7.18 49.28 5.22
CA ALA A 226 -7.12 48.88 6.62
C ALA A 226 -8.32 49.47 7.38
N GLU A 227 -9.28 48.61 7.68
CA GLU A 227 -10.51 48.99 8.37
C GLU A 227 -10.97 47.92 9.36
N ALA A 228 -11.80 48.33 10.31
CA ALA A 228 -12.39 47.43 11.28
C ALA A 228 -13.86 47.80 11.50
N LEU A 229 -14.75 46.85 11.22
CA LEU A 229 -16.15 46.94 11.62
C LEU A 229 -16.27 46.49 13.07
N VAL A 230 -16.83 47.35 13.92
CA VAL A 230 -17.06 47.08 15.33
C VAL A 230 -18.56 46.98 15.58
N ASP A 231 -18.94 45.95 16.33
CA ASP A 231 -20.30 45.71 16.81
C ASP A 231 -20.26 45.43 18.31
N CYS A 232 -20.90 46.27 19.12
CA CYS A 232 -20.94 46.13 20.56
C CYS A 232 -22.39 46.03 21.06
N PHE A 233 -22.66 45.01 21.85
CA PHE A 233 -23.91 44.84 22.57
C PHE A 233 -23.74 45.22 24.04
N VAL A 234 -24.60 46.13 24.50
CA VAL A 234 -24.67 46.60 25.88
C VAL A 234 -26.07 46.27 26.41
N PRO A 235 -26.22 45.24 27.25
CA PRO A 235 -27.52 44.82 27.74
C PRO A 235 -28.13 45.90 28.65
N ALA A 236 -29.43 46.10 28.62
CA ALA A 236 -30.14 47.08 29.45
C ALA A 236 -29.86 46.88 30.96
N ALA A 237 -29.94 47.98 31.72
CA ALA A 237 -29.66 47.99 33.15
C ALA A 237 -30.61 47.06 33.92
N GLY A 238 -30.15 45.85 34.23
CA GLY A 238 -30.76 44.98 35.24
C GLY A 238 -30.26 45.35 36.64
N THR A 239 -30.86 44.78 37.70
CA THR A 239 -30.46 44.98 39.10
C THR A 239 -29.13 44.28 39.47
N GLY A 240 -28.21 44.08 38.52
CA GLY A 240 -26.98 43.31 38.68
C GLY A 240 -25.87 43.72 37.73
N ALA A 241 -24.67 43.16 37.92
CA ALA A 241 -23.49 43.42 37.12
C ALA A 241 -23.69 42.97 35.65
N SER A 242 -24.04 43.90 34.77
CA SER A 242 -24.10 43.66 33.32
C SER A 242 -22.70 43.59 32.70
N ARG A 243 -22.55 42.72 31.70
CA ARG A 243 -21.36 42.67 30.84
C ARG A 243 -21.77 43.14 29.45
N SER A 244 -20.97 44.03 28.88
CA SER A 244 -21.06 44.35 27.46
C SER A 244 -20.15 43.43 26.68
N PHE A 245 -20.52 43.19 25.43
CA PHE A 245 -19.79 42.35 24.49
C PHE A 245 -19.47 43.18 23.26
N CYS A 246 -18.23 43.13 22.80
CA CYS A 246 -17.83 43.77 21.55
C CYS A 246 -17.14 42.76 20.65
N MET A 247 -17.46 42.82 19.36
CA MET A 247 -16.78 42.14 18.29
C MET A 247 -16.19 43.17 17.33
N SER A 248 -15.00 42.88 16.80
CA SER A 248 -14.36 43.67 15.75
C SER A 248 -13.92 42.73 14.65
N ILE A 249 -14.31 43.03 13.41
CA ILE A 249 -13.84 42.35 12.20
C ILE A 249 -12.87 43.30 11.50
N TYR A 250 -11.60 42.93 11.45
CA TYR A 250 -10.51 43.72 10.89
C TYR A 250 -10.06 43.17 9.53
N THR A 251 -9.94 44.06 8.55
CA THR A 251 -9.30 43.80 7.27
C THR A 251 -7.97 44.57 7.22
N PRO A 252 -6.84 43.89 6.96
CA PRO A 252 -5.52 44.51 6.89
C PRO A 252 -5.26 45.36 5.64
#